data_AF-A0A848D939-F1
#
_entry.id   AF-A0A848D939-F1
#
_cell.length_a   1.000
_cell.length_b   1.000
_cell.length_c   1.000
_cell.angle_alpha   90.00
_cell.angle_beta   90.00
_cell.angle_gamma   90.00
#
_symmetry.space_group_name_H-M   'P 1'
#
loop_
_entity.id
_entity.type
_entity.pdbx_description
1 polymer ?
#
loop_
_entity_poly.entity_id
_entity_poly.type
_entity_poly.pdbx_seq_one_letter_code
_entity_poly.pdbx_strand_id
1 'polypeptide(L)'
;MKLIDALEQVSLSFSSNRFKTIMSSLGIIIGVIAIVVMLSVGEGLQEGVGEAFGGADLDVITVFPGGLPSNSHSDTGRFVYKKPAEFDDKDVHTLENVPGVKTVSPRNGGSMLAKVRNEERSISLTAVTAAKEPDLSELVDKGRFLTDSDRSAIVIGSDIANKMFKIPLNPGMRMTLINRNNDIEKEFTIVGILEEKEQISAFGGNTNMEILTTHQALKELLDVTKYSYSQILVTVEDQNQIETTAEKLADSLERLHKDEAYTVFMMKSILEGIEKVLTMIKYGLGGIGAISLVVGGIGIVNVMMLTVHERIKEIGVMKAVGATHGDIQMLFMLESGLLGLVSGLIGIAIGATISILISTLGDFPLKVSWTSLAIGLAFGMITTITAGVYPANKAARLDPVEALRRE
;
A
#
# COMPACT_ATOMS: atom_id res chain seq x y z
N MET A 1 48.45 -0.16 18.37
CA MET A 1 48.15 1.30 18.31
C MET A 1 46.89 1.59 19.14
N LYS A 2 46.76 2.70 19.89
CA LYS A 2 45.49 2.99 20.60
C LYS A 2 44.42 3.47 19.61
N LEU A 3 43.15 3.13 19.85
CA LEU A 3 42.03 3.44 18.94
C LEU A 3 41.87 4.95 18.69
N ILE A 4 42.14 5.75 19.71
CA ILE A 4 42.10 7.23 19.68
C ILE A 4 43.16 7.80 18.72
N ASP A 5 44.39 7.28 18.76
CA ASP A 5 45.48 7.75 17.89
C ASP A 5 45.17 7.42 16.42
N ALA A 6 44.48 6.30 16.15
CA ALA A 6 44.04 5.93 14.81
C ALA A 6 42.94 6.86 14.27
N LEU A 7 41.99 7.27 15.12
CA LEU A 7 40.93 8.22 14.74
C LEU A 7 41.48 9.61 14.43
N GLU A 8 42.42 10.10 15.23
CA GLU A 8 43.07 11.39 15.02
C GLU A 8 43.88 11.41 13.71
N GLN A 9 44.61 10.33 13.42
CA GLN A 9 45.38 10.19 12.19
C GLN A 9 44.49 10.12 10.93
N VAL A 10 43.32 9.46 11.01
CA VAL A 10 42.35 9.41 9.90
C VAL A 10 41.74 10.79 9.63
N SER A 11 41.41 11.55 10.68
CA SER A 11 40.86 12.91 10.52
C SER A 11 41.84 13.86 9.81
N LEU A 12 43.13 13.78 10.15
CA LEU A 12 44.19 14.57 9.52
C LEU A 12 44.42 14.17 8.03
N SER A 13 44.35 12.87 7.72
CA SER A 13 44.45 12.32 6.34
C SER A 13 43.36 12.91 5.42
N PHE A 14 42.13 13.02 5.93
CA PHE A 14 40.99 13.58 5.18
C PHE A 14 41.17 15.05 4.79
N SER A 15 41.79 15.87 5.64
CA SER A 15 41.97 17.30 5.40
C SER A 15 43.06 17.61 4.36
N SER A 16 44.03 16.70 4.19
CA SER A 16 45.17 16.87 3.28
C SER A 16 44.79 16.73 1.79
N ASN A 17 43.86 15.83 1.43
CA ASN A 17 43.55 15.49 0.04
C ASN A 17 42.04 15.61 -0.29
N ARG A 18 41.48 16.79 -0.03
CA ARG A 18 40.04 17.10 -0.13
C ARG A 18 39.38 16.66 -1.45
N PHE A 19 40.03 16.86 -2.59
CA PHE A 19 39.46 16.52 -3.91
C PHE A 19 39.25 15.00 -4.09
N LYS A 20 40.21 14.19 -3.64
CA LYS A 20 40.14 12.72 -3.75
C LYS A 20 39.07 12.15 -2.83
N THR A 21 39.00 12.67 -1.62
CA THR A 21 37.97 12.28 -0.65
C THR A 21 36.57 12.63 -1.16
N ILE A 22 36.38 13.81 -1.75
CA ILE A 22 35.10 14.19 -2.37
C ILE A 22 34.75 13.23 -3.52
N MET A 23 35.68 12.96 -4.44
CA MET A 23 35.41 12.06 -5.57
C MET A 23 35.12 10.62 -5.15
N SER A 24 35.80 10.10 -4.12
CA SER A 24 35.56 8.75 -3.60
C SER A 24 34.27 8.63 -2.80
N SER A 25 33.93 9.67 -2.03
CA SER A 25 32.71 9.70 -1.23
C SER A 25 31.47 9.92 -2.10
N LEU A 26 31.59 10.59 -3.24
CA LEU A 26 30.46 10.93 -4.11
C LEU A 26 29.66 9.71 -4.56
N GLY A 27 30.32 8.61 -4.94
CA GLY A 27 29.65 7.37 -5.35
C GLY A 27 28.82 6.75 -4.22
N ILE A 28 29.33 6.79 -2.99
CA ILE A 28 28.60 6.31 -1.80
C ILE A 28 27.49 7.26 -1.41
N ILE A 29 27.73 8.57 -1.44
CA ILE A 29 26.74 9.60 -1.16
C ILE A 29 25.55 9.42 -2.11
N ILE A 30 25.80 9.31 -3.42
CA ILE A 30 24.75 9.09 -4.43
C ILE A 30 24.01 7.76 -4.19
N GLY A 31 24.75 6.68 -3.89
CA GLY A 31 24.14 5.38 -3.60
C GLY A 31 23.23 5.41 -2.36
N VAL A 32 23.67 6.06 -1.29
CA VAL A 32 22.89 6.21 -0.05
C VAL A 32 21.68 7.13 -0.27
N ILE A 33 21.85 8.24 -1.01
CA ILE A 33 20.72 9.11 -1.41
C ILE A 33 19.67 8.29 -2.16
N ALA A 34 20.09 7.53 -3.18
CA ALA A 34 19.19 6.72 -3.99
C ALA A 34 18.42 5.71 -3.12
N ILE A 35 19.10 4.98 -2.23
CA ILE A 35 18.47 4.01 -1.33
C ILE A 35 17.48 4.69 -0.38
N VAL A 36 17.88 5.79 0.27
CA VAL A 36 17.01 6.50 1.22
C VAL A 36 15.76 7.05 0.53
N VAL A 37 15.92 7.70 -0.63
CA VAL A 37 14.79 8.23 -1.40
C VAL A 37 13.88 7.10 -1.86
N MET A 38 14.43 6.04 -2.44
CA MET A 38 13.66 4.91 -2.95
C MET A 38 12.90 4.15 -1.86
N LEU A 39 13.52 3.92 -0.70
CA LEU A 39 12.84 3.25 0.41
C LEU A 39 11.74 4.13 1.02
N SER A 40 12.00 5.44 1.14
CA SER A 40 10.98 6.40 1.63
C SER A 40 9.79 6.49 0.67
N VAL A 41 10.03 6.41 -0.65
CA VAL A 41 8.97 6.31 -1.67
C VAL A 41 8.17 5.03 -1.51
N GLY A 42 8.84 3.88 -1.33
CA GLY A 42 8.16 2.60 -1.14
C GLY A 42 7.28 2.56 0.11
N GLU A 43 7.80 3.05 1.23
CA GLU A 43 7.05 3.13 2.50
C GLU A 43 5.90 4.13 2.42
N GLY A 44 6.14 5.30 1.81
CA GLY A 44 5.10 6.31 1.60
C GLY A 44 3.95 5.84 0.71
N LEU A 45 4.26 5.11 -0.37
CA LEU A 45 3.24 4.47 -1.21
C LEU A 45 2.43 3.43 -0.43
N GLN A 46 3.08 2.64 0.42
CA GLN A 46 2.39 1.63 1.23
C GLN A 46 1.45 2.27 2.27
N GLU A 47 1.88 3.35 2.94
CA GLU A 47 1.06 4.09 3.89
C GLU A 47 -0.09 4.83 3.18
N GLY A 48 0.18 5.46 2.02
CA GLY A 48 -0.86 6.12 1.23
C GLY A 48 -1.94 5.14 0.71
N VAL A 49 -1.55 3.91 0.35
CA VAL A 49 -2.52 2.84 0.09
C VAL A 49 -3.26 2.48 1.38
N GLY A 50 -2.56 2.30 2.50
CA GLY A 50 -3.19 2.05 3.79
C GLY A 50 -4.26 3.09 4.16
N GLU A 51 -3.98 4.38 3.97
CA GLU A 51 -4.92 5.48 4.23
C GLU A 51 -6.08 5.50 3.22
N ALA A 52 -5.79 5.35 1.92
CA ALA A 52 -6.81 5.32 0.88
C ALA A 52 -7.82 4.16 1.07
N PHE A 53 -7.38 3.07 1.73
CA PHE A 53 -8.20 1.90 2.01
C PHE A 53 -8.57 1.75 3.50
N GLY A 54 -8.15 2.66 4.37
CA GLY A 54 -8.36 2.55 5.83
C GLY A 54 -9.82 2.61 6.26
N GLY A 55 -10.70 3.12 5.39
CA GLY A 55 -12.16 3.09 5.56
C GLY A 55 -12.86 1.97 4.78
N ALA A 56 -12.13 0.99 4.24
CA ALA A 56 -12.72 -0.17 3.58
C ALA A 56 -12.93 -1.29 4.61
N ASP A 57 -14.10 -1.93 4.54
CA ASP A 57 -14.44 -3.05 5.42
C ASP A 57 -13.67 -4.31 4.97
N LEU A 58 -12.52 -4.53 5.59
CA LEU A 58 -11.60 -5.64 5.25
C LEU A 58 -12.06 -6.99 5.80
N ASP A 59 -13.11 -7.00 6.61
CA ASP A 59 -13.82 -8.16 7.15
C ASP A 59 -15.05 -8.56 6.31
N VAL A 60 -15.31 -7.85 5.20
CA VAL A 60 -16.43 -8.11 4.29
C VAL A 60 -15.97 -8.87 3.04
N ILE A 61 -16.70 -9.95 2.76
CA ILE A 61 -16.61 -10.74 1.53
C ILE A 61 -17.81 -10.38 0.66
N THR A 62 -17.57 -9.96 -0.59
CA THR A 62 -18.64 -9.65 -1.53
C THR A 62 -18.82 -10.79 -2.52
N VAL A 63 -20.04 -11.30 -2.65
CA VAL A 63 -20.41 -12.32 -3.62
C VAL A 63 -21.19 -11.67 -4.76
N PHE A 64 -20.67 -11.78 -5.98
CA PHE A 64 -21.32 -11.27 -7.19
C PHE A 64 -21.86 -12.41 -8.06
N PRO A 65 -23.02 -12.23 -8.71
CA PRO A 65 -23.49 -13.13 -9.74
C PRO A 65 -22.65 -12.94 -11.00
N GLY A 66 -22.30 -14.04 -11.66
CA GLY A 66 -21.35 -14.04 -12.76
C GLY A 66 -19.91 -14.24 -12.31
N GLY A 67 -19.06 -14.59 -13.27
CA GLY A 67 -17.68 -14.95 -13.03
C GLY A 67 -16.77 -14.43 -14.14
N LEU A 68 -15.61 -13.91 -13.75
CA LEU A 68 -14.46 -13.98 -14.67
C LEU A 68 -14.14 -15.47 -14.90
N PRO A 69 -13.63 -15.87 -16.08
CA PRO A 69 -13.32 -17.28 -16.40
C PRO A 69 -12.34 -17.98 -15.43
N SER A 70 -11.77 -17.26 -14.46
CA SER A 70 -10.75 -17.75 -13.53
C SER A 70 -11.26 -18.74 -12.48
N ASN A 71 -12.57 -18.76 -12.16
CA ASN A 71 -13.12 -19.70 -11.19
C ASN A 71 -13.61 -21.01 -11.82
N SER A 72 -13.61 -21.13 -13.16
CA SER A 72 -13.81 -22.42 -13.80
C SER A 72 -12.51 -23.21 -13.75
N HIS A 73 -12.35 -24.04 -12.70
CA HIS A 73 -11.43 -25.17 -12.75
C HIS A 73 -11.92 -26.11 -13.85
N SER A 74 -11.49 -25.89 -15.10
CA SER A 74 -11.72 -26.83 -16.18
C SER A 74 -10.54 -27.80 -16.24
N ASP A 75 -10.79 -29.04 -15.83
CA ASP A 75 -9.86 -30.18 -15.96
C ASP A 75 -9.57 -30.53 -17.45
N THR A 76 -10.17 -29.80 -18.39
CA THR A 76 -10.21 -30.12 -19.84
C THR A 76 -9.88 -28.94 -20.76
N GLY A 77 -9.50 -27.77 -20.23
CA GLY A 77 -9.12 -26.60 -21.04
C GLY A 77 -10.24 -25.99 -21.90
N ARG A 78 -11.51 -26.30 -21.63
CA ARG A 78 -12.68 -25.66 -22.26
C ARG A 78 -13.32 -24.68 -21.28
N PHE A 79 -13.40 -23.42 -21.69
CA PHE A 79 -14.18 -22.40 -21.00
C PHE A 79 -15.68 -22.76 -21.08
N VAL A 80 -16.27 -23.15 -19.94
CA VAL A 80 -17.71 -23.34 -19.82
C VAL A 80 -18.32 -22.01 -19.41
N TYR A 81 -19.03 -21.35 -20.34
CA TYR A 81 -19.83 -20.18 -20.02
C TYR A 81 -21.05 -20.62 -19.20
N LYS A 82 -20.93 -20.58 -17.87
CA LYS A 82 -22.06 -20.75 -16.97
C LYS A 82 -22.91 -19.45 -16.96
N LYS A 83 -24.23 -19.59 -16.88
CA LYS A 83 -25.13 -18.43 -16.69
C LYS A 83 -24.86 -17.77 -15.33
N PRO A 84 -24.96 -16.44 -15.18
CA PRO A 84 -24.82 -15.80 -13.86
C PRO A 84 -25.79 -16.38 -12.84
N ALA A 85 -25.33 -16.52 -11.60
CA ALA A 85 -26.16 -17.01 -10.50
C ALA A 85 -27.34 -16.07 -10.23
N GLU A 86 -28.50 -16.64 -9.95
CA GLU A 86 -29.67 -15.86 -9.54
C GLU A 86 -29.85 -15.97 -8.03
N PHE A 87 -29.23 -15.06 -7.29
CA PHE A 87 -29.26 -15.09 -5.85
C PHE A 87 -30.64 -14.75 -5.26
N ASP A 88 -31.08 -15.55 -4.30
CA ASP A 88 -32.35 -15.37 -3.59
C ASP A 88 -32.21 -15.54 -2.06
N ASP A 89 -33.33 -15.54 -1.34
CA ASP A 89 -33.35 -15.67 0.12
C ASP A 89 -32.80 -17.01 0.63
N LYS A 90 -32.85 -18.07 -0.19
CA LYS A 90 -32.30 -19.38 0.16
C LYS A 90 -30.77 -19.33 0.18
N ASP A 91 -30.17 -18.60 -0.73
CA ASP A 91 -28.72 -18.37 -0.74
C ASP A 91 -28.30 -17.63 0.53
N VAL A 92 -28.99 -16.53 0.83
CA VAL A 92 -28.74 -15.73 2.04
C VAL A 92 -28.80 -16.61 3.28
N HIS A 93 -29.85 -17.42 3.44
CA HIS A 93 -29.98 -18.32 4.59
C HIS A 93 -28.89 -19.40 4.64
N THR A 94 -28.44 -19.89 3.48
CA THR A 94 -27.37 -20.89 3.45
C THR A 94 -26.03 -20.29 3.87
N LEU A 95 -25.73 -19.06 3.42
CA LEU A 95 -24.50 -18.36 3.77
C LEU A 95 -24.46 -17.96 5.26
N GLU A 96 -25.61 -17.63 5.85
CA GLU A 96 -25.71 -17.36 7.30
C GLU A 96 -25.28 -18.55 8.16
N ASN A 97 -25.46 -19.78 7.66
CA ASN A 97 -25.10 -20.99 8.38
C ASN A 97 -23.64 -21.42 8.17
N VAL A 98 -22.85 -20.66 7.41
CA VAL A 98 -21.44 -20.97 7.19
C VAL A 98 -20.61 -20.57 8.42
N PRO A 99 -19.79 -21.47 8.98
CA PRO A 99 -18.98 -21.15 10.16
C PRO A 99 -18.01 -19.99 9.91
N GLY A 100 -18.04 -18.99 10.78
CA GLY A 100 -17.24 -17.76 10.70
C GLY A 100 -17.99 -16.55 10.15
N VAL A 101 -19.23 -16.72 9.69
CA VAL A 101 -20.08 -15.63 9.19
C VAL A 101 -20.80 -14.94 10.35
N LYS A 102 -20.63 -13.61 10.44
CA LYS A 102 -21.33 -12.75 11.40
C LYS A 102 -22.66 -12.27 10.86
N THR A 103 -22.71 -11.79 9.62
CA THR A 103 -23.91 -11.21 9.00
C THR A 103 -23.88 -11.40 7.48
N VAL A 104 -25.05 -11.58 6.88
CA VAL A 104 -25.23 -11.71 5.42
C VAL A 104 -26.24 -10.69 4.94
N SER A 105 -25.76 -9.67 4.22
CA SER A 105 -26.54 -8.53 3.75
C SER A 105 -26.71 -8.61 2.23
N PRO A 106 -27.85 -9.13 1.74
CA PRO A 106 -28.14 -9.11 0.33
C PRO A 106 -28.36 -7.67 -0.14
N ARG A 107 -27.88 -7.35 -1.34
CA ARG A 107 -28.08 -6.05 -1.97
C ARG A 107 -28.55 -6.22 -3.40
N ASN A 108 -29.36 -5.28 -3.84
CA ASN A 108 -29.69 -5.11 -5.24
C ASN A 108 -29.78 -3.61 -5.51
N GLY A 109 -29.36 -3.15 -6.68
CA GLY A 109 -29.30 -1.73 -6.92
C GLY A 109 -28.90 -1.40 -8.34
N GLY A 110 -28.88 -0.11 -8.61
CA GLY A 110 -28.52 0.41 -9.91
C GLY A 110 -28.57 1.93 -9.95
N SER A 111 -28.10 2.47 -11.06
CA SER A 111 -28.19 3.90 -11.33
C SER A 111 -29.65 4.29 -11.61
N MET A 112 -30.14 5.28 -10.86
CA MET A 112 -31.48 5.85 -10.99
C MET A 112 -31.39 7.35 -11.24
N LEU A 113 -32.46 7.95 -11.76
CA LEU A 113 -32.62 9.40 -11.75
C LEU A 113 -33.45 9.80 -10.53
N ALA A 114 -32.87 10.64 -9.67
CA ALA A 114 -33.60 11.30 -8.61
C ALA A 114 -34.09 12.66 -9.08
N LYS A 115 -35.39 12.86 -8.96
CA LYS A 115 -36.07 14.11 -9.27
C LYS A 115 -36.58 14.77 -8.00
N VAL A 116 -36.11 16.00 -7.77
CA VAL A 116 -36.59 16.87 -6.69
C VAL A 116 -36.99 18.21 -7.33
N ARG A 117 -38.28 18.53 -7.28
CA ARG A 117 -38.86 19.71 -7.96
C ARG A 117 -38.53 19.69 -9.47
N ASN A 118 -37.76 20.66 -9.96
CA ASN A 118 -37.35 20.79 -11.36
C ASN A 118 -35.90 20.34 -11.61
N GLU A 119 -35.28 19.62 -10.67
CA GLU A 119 -33.91 19.12 -10.80
C GLU A 119 -33.88 17.61 -10.86
N GLU A 120 -33.15 17.09 -11.85
CA GLU A 120 -32.90 15.67 -12.01
C GLU A 120 -31.39 15.40 -11.88
N ARG A 121 -31.05 14.35 -11.14
CA ARG A 121 -29.66 13.94 -10.86
C ARG A 121 -29.54 12.44 -10.99
N SER A 122 -28.44 11.97 -11.57
CA SER A 122 -28.11 10.54 -11.57
C SER A 122 -27.55 10.18 -10.20
N ILE A 123 -28.07 9.12 -9.61
CA ILE A 123 -27.72 8.65 -8.27
C ILE A 123 -27.60 7.13 -8.24
N SER A 124 -26.90 6.59 -7.25
CA SER A 124 -26.93 5.16 -6.96
C SER A 124 -28.08 4.87 -5.99
N LEU A 125 -28.95 3.92 -6.35
CA LEU A 125 -29.97 3.37 -5.46
C LEU A 125 -29.59 1.94 -5.09
N THR A 126 -29.54 1.64 -3.80
CA THR A 126 -29.27 0.31 -3.27
C THR A 126 -30.40 -0.11 -2.33
N ALA A 127 -30.97 -1.26 -2.62
CA ALA A 127 -31.90 -1.95 -1.75
C ALA A 127 -31.16 -2.84 -0.77
N VAL A 128 -31.58 -2.79 0.48
CA VAL A 128 -31.03 -3.55 1.60
C VAL A 128 -32.14 -4.24 2.38
N THR A 129 -31.74 -5.22 3.20
CA THR A 129 -32.58 -5.75 4.28
C THR A 129 -32.23 -5.00 5.56
N ALA A 130 -33.14 -4.16 6.06
CA ALA A 130 -32.84 -3.21 7.12
C ALA A 130 -32.39 -3.90 8.43
N ALA A 131 -33.00 -5.05 8.75
CA ALA A 131 -32.63 -5.84 9.93
C ALA A 131 -31.20 -6.40 9.89
N LYS A 132 -30.56 -6.43 8.72
CA LYS A 132 -29.20 -6.96 8.51
C LYS A 132 -28.15 -5.89 8.29
N GLU A 133 -28.50 -4.62 8.50
CA GLU A 133 -27.60 -3.47 8.33
C GLU A 133 -27.50 -2.67 9.65
N PRO A 134 -27.07 -3.28 10.77
CA PRO A 134 -26.98 -2.60 12.06
C PRO A 134 -26.00 -1.41 12.00
N ASP A 135 -24.88 -1.58 11.31
CA ASP A 135 -23.84 -0.55 11.19
C ASP A 135 -24.38 0.69 10.44
N LEU A 136 -25.19 0.51 9.39
CA LEU A 136 -25.84 1.63 8.70
C LEU A 136 -26.96 2.27 9.53
N SER A 137 -27.63 1.50 10.39
CA SER A 137 -28.66 2.03 11.27
C SER A 137 -28.08 2.95 12.35
N GLU A 138 -26.87 2.70 12.83
CA GLU A 138 -26.17 3.55 13.80
C GLU A 138 -25.68 4.86 13.18
N LEU A 139 -25.45 4.89 11.86
CA LEU A 139 -24.92 6.04 11.12
C LEU A 139 -25.99 7.06 10.69
N VAL A 140 -27.22 7.00 11.21
CA VAL A 140 -28.28 7.96 10.86
C VAL A 140 -28.15 9.23 11.68
N ASP A 141 -27.72 10.33 11.05
CA ASP A 141 -27.63 11.67 11.65
C ASP A 141 -29.03 12.26 11.94
N LYS A 142 -29.93 12.18 10.96
CA LYS A 142 -31.27 12.77 11.06
C LYS A 142 -32.35 11.79 10.66
N GLY A 143 -33.44 11.76 11.43
CA GLY A 143 -34.60 10.93 11.13
C GLY A 143 -34.48 9.53 11.71
N ARG A 144 -34.74 8.50 10.90
CA ARG A 144 -34.62 7.10 11.27
C ARG A 144 -34.06 6.26 10.12
N PHE A 145 -33.50 5.10 10.45
CA PHE A 145 -33.17 4.10 9.44
C PHE A 145 -34.43 3.43 8.87
N LEU A 146 -34.24 2.64 7.82
CA LEU A 146 -35.29 1.86 7.17
C LEU A 146 -35.82 0.77 8.10
N THR A 147 -37.06 0.34 7.83
CA THR A 147 -37.65 -0.90 8.36
C THR A 147 -38.07 -1.76 7.19
N ASP A 148 -38.02 -3.10 7.31
CA ASP A 148 -38.34 -3.98 6.19
C ASP A 148 -39.78 -3.83 5.65
N SER A 149 -40.68 -3.24 6.44
CA SER A 149 -42.05 -2.91 6.05
C SER A 149 -42.19 -1.63 5.21
N ASP A 150 -41.14 -0.82 5.10
CA ASP A 150 -41.19 0.43 4.36
C ASP A 150 -41.26 0.18 2.84
N ARG A 151 -42.32 0.67 2.19
CA ARG A 151 -42.57 0.48 0.74
C ARG A 151 -42.27 1.68 -0.16
N SER A 152 -42.20 2.87 0.44
CA SER A 152 -41.94 4.13 -0.25
C SER A 152 -41.08 5.04 0.65
N ALA A 153 -40.07 4.46 1.28
CA ALA A 153 -39.13 5.18 2.13
C ALA A 153 -37.70 5.04 1.60
N ILE A 154 -36.93 6.11 1.77
CA ILE A 154 -35.50 6.13 1.44
C ILE A 154 -34.69 6.77 2.56
N VAL A 155 -33.47 6.28 2.73
CA VAL A 155 -32.42 6.93 3.51
C VAL A 155 -31.38 7.43 2.52
N ILE A 156 -30.89 8.66 2.69
CA ILE A 156 -29.97 9.30 1.75
C ILE A 156 -28.63 9.62 2.41
N GLY A 157 -27.56 9.55 1.63
CA GLY A 157 -26.24 10.03 2.07
C GLY A 157 -26.19 11.55 2.27
N SER A 158 -25.21 12.00 3.06
CA SER A 158 -25.02 13.40 3.44
C SER A 158 -24.78 14.34 2.24
N ASP A 159 -24.05 13.91 1.21
CA ASP A 159 -23.77 14.73 0.02
C ASP A 159 -25.01 14.89 -0.86
N ILE A 160 -25.83 13.82 -0.96
CA ILE A 160 -27.14 13.88 -1.62
C ILE A 160 -28.02 14.91 -0.91
N ALA A 161 -28.02 14.89 0.43
CA ALA A 161 -28.84 15.78 1.23
C ALA A 161 -28.41 17.25 1.12
N ASN A 162 -27.10 17.53 1.10
CA ASN A 162 -26.59 18.89 1.32
C ASN A 162 -25.91 19.54 0.10
N LYS A 163 -25.33 18.75 -0.81
CA LYS A 163 -24.43 19.27 -1.87
C LYS A 163 -24.98 19.05 -3.29
N MET A 164 -25.80 18.02 -3.50
CA MET A 164 -26.19 17.58 -4.84
C MET A 164 -27.34 18.37 -5.48
N PHE A 165 -28.25 18.90 -4.65
CA PHE A 165 -29.40 19.71 -5.07
C PHE A 165 -29.25 21.15 -4.59
N LYS A 166 -29.91 22.10 -5.27
CA LYS A 166 -29.87 23.52 -4.85
C LYS A 166 -30.49 23.81 -3.48
N ILE A 167 -31.29 22.89 -2.96
CA ILE A 167 -31.92 22.99 -1.64
C ILE A 167 -31.43 21.83 -0.77
N PRO A 168 -31.20 22.06 0.53
CA PRO A 168 -30.93 20.97 1.45
C PRO A 168 -32.19 20.10 1.61
N LEU A 169 -32.00 18.78 1.52
CA LEU A 169 -33.04 17.79 1.73
C LEU A 169 -33.12 17.44 3.22
N ASN A 170 -34.32 17.21 3.72
CA ASN A 170 -34.59 16.86 5.12
C ASN A 170 -35.57 15.69 5.21
N PRO A 171 -35.56 14.93 6.33
CA PRO A 171 -36.56 13.91 6.57
C PRO A 171 -37.99 14.47 6.45
N GLY A 172 -38.89 13.69 5.83
CA GLY A 172 -40.26 14.06 5.50
C GLY A 172 -40.45 14.66 4.10
N MET A 173 -39.37 15.07 3.42
CA MET A 173 -39.44 15.52 2.03
C MET A 173 -39.66 14.35 1.06
N ARG A 174 -40.25 14.66 -0.10
CA ARG A 174 -40.49 13.69 -1.16
C ARG A 174 -39.47 13.81 -2.29
N MET A 175 -39.07 12.67 -2.82
CA MET A 175 -38.17 12.54 -3.96
C MET A 175 -38.74 11.49 -4.91
N THR A 176 -38.81 11.80 -6.19
CA THR A 176 -39.23 10.83 -7.21
C THR A 176 -38.00 10.11 -7.75
N LEU A 177 -38.01 8.79 -7.69
CA LEU A 177 -36.99 7.95 -8.30
C LEU A 177 -37.52 7.40 -9.61
N ILE A 178 -36.71 7.54 -10.65
CA ILE A 178 -37.06 7.17 -12.02
C ILE A 178 -36.05 6.12 -12.48
N ASN A 179 -36.55 4.97 -12.88
CA ASN A 179 -35.73 3.93 -13.49
C ASN A 179 -35.63 4.19 -15.01
N ARG A 180 -34.43 4.50 -15.48
CA ARG A 180 -34.14 4.80 -16.89
C ARG A 180 -34.46 3.66 -17.86
N ASN A 181 -34.53 2.42 -17.36
CA ASN A 181 -34.71 1.26 -18.24
C ASN A 181 -36.17 0.99 -18.60
N ASN A 182 -37.11 1.40 -17.74
CA ASN A 182 -38.54 1.12 -17.92
C ASN A 182 -39.42 2.38 -17.82
N ASP A 183 -38.82 3.57 -17.65
CA ASP A 183 -39.50 4.85 -17.46
C ASP A 183 -40.54 4.87 -16.33
N ILE A 184 -40.41 3.95 -15.36
CA ILE A 184 -41.28 3.92 -14.18
C ILE A 184 -40.75 4.92 -13.17
N GLU A 185 -41.64 5.82 -12.75
CA GLU A 185 -41.40 6.81 -11.72
C GLU A 185 -42.18 6.43 -10.46
N LYS A 186 -41.52 6.44 -9.30
CA LYS A 186 -42.17 6.24 -8.01
C LYS A 186 -41.70 7.29 -7.01
N GLU A 187 -42.64 7.82 -6.24
CA GLU A 187 -42.36 8.82 -5.22
C GLU A 187 -42.01 8.14 -3.89
N PHE A 188 -40.91 8.57 -3.29
CA PHE A 188 -40.39 8.09 -2.01
C PHE A 188 -40.32 9.23 -0.99
N THR A 189 -40.51 8.89 0.27
CA THR A 189 -40.32 9.80 1.40
C THR A 189 -38.93 9.60 1.99
N ILE A 190 -38.18 10.68 2.16
CA ILE A 190 -36.90 10.66 2.86
C ILE A 190 -37.19 10.45 4.34
N VAL A 191 -36.79 9.32 4.92
CA VAL A 191 -37.01 9.01 6.34
C VAL A 191 -35.76 9.20 7.19
N GLY A 192 -34.58 9.19 6.57
CA GLY A 192 -33.33 9.42 7.25
C GLY A 192 -32.23 9.99 6.36
N ILE A 193 -31.23 10.59 7.00
CA ILE A 193 -30.00 11.08 6.38
C ILE A 193 -28.83 10.47 7.14
N LEU A 194 -27.87 9.89 6.43
CA LEU A 194 -26.66 9.32 7.01
C LEU A 194 -25.65 10.41 7.39
N GLU A 195 -24.86 10.14 8.43
CA GLU A 195 -23.72 10.96 8.82
C GLU A 195 -22.72 11.11 7.68
N GLU A 196 -22.10 12.29 7.58
CA GLU A 196 -21.02 12.52 6.62
C GLU A 196 -19.77 11.77 7.07
N LYS A 197 -19.34 10.78 6.29
CA LYS A 197 -18.03 10.16 6.47
C LYS A 197 -17.00 10.86 5.60
N GLU A 198 -15.86 11.21 6.20
CA GLU A 198 -14.64 11.52 5.45
C GLU A 198 -14.12 10.22 4.83
N GLN A 199 -14.67 9.81 3.69
CA GLN A 199 -14.29 8.55 3.06
C GLN A 199 -13.42 8.80 1.82
N ILE A 200 -12.18 8.31 1.89
CA ILE A 200 -11.14 8.36 0.83
C ILE A 200 -11.13 7.04 0.02
N SER A 201 -12.14 6.17 0.18
CA SER A 201 -12.15 4.86 -0.46
C SER A 201 -12.27 4.96 -1.98
N ALA A 202 -11.16 4.71 -2.69
CA ALA A 202 -11.10 4.70 -4.15
C ALA A 202 -11.92 3.55 -4.80
N PHE A 203 -12.30 2.54 -4.01
CA PHE A 203 -13.04 1.35 -4.46
C PHE A 203 -14.24 0.99 -3.57
N GLY A 204 -14.45 1.72 -2.47
CA GLY A 204 -15.60 1.52 -1.58
C GLY A 204 -16.79 2.34 -2.08
N GLY A 205 -18.00 1.78 -1.97
CA GLY A 205 -19.22 2.55 -2.26
C GLY A 205 -19.25 3.83 -1.43
N ASN A 206 -19.51 4.97 -2.06
CA ASN A 206 -19.59 6.24 -1.36
C ASN A 206 -20.96 6.36 -0.69
N THR A 207 -21.02 6.02 0.60
CA THR A 207 -22.25 6.10 1.40
C THR A 207 -22.85 7.51 1.43
N ASN A 208 -22.01 8.56 1.30
CA ASN A 208 -22.50 9.95 1.22
C ASN A 208 -23.26 10.24 -0.10
N MET A 209 -22.98 9.47 -1.16
CA MET A 209 -23.55 9.60 -2.50
C MET A 209 -24.52 8.47 -2.88
N GLU A 210 -25.03 7.73 -1.90
CA GLU A 210 -25.93 6.60 -2.11
C GLU A 210 -27.33 6.86 -1.52
N ILE A 211 -28.35 6.31 -2.16
CA ILE A 211 -29.70 6.19 -1.60
C ILE A 211 -29.97 4.74 -1.23
N LEU A 212 -30.43 4.52 -0.01
CA LEU A 212 -30.83 3.23 0.51
C LEU A 212 -32.36 3.10 0.51
N THR A 213 -32.86 1.92 0.12
CA THR A 213 -34.28 1.56 0.22
C THR A 213 -34.46 0.08 0.57
N THR A 214 -35.68 -0.42 0.68
CA THR A 214 -35.96 -1.84 0.95
C THR A 214 -36.02 -2.64 -0.37
N HIS A 215 -35.72 -3.94 -0.31
CA HIS A 215 -35.91 -4.84 -1.46
C HIS A 215 -37.34 -4.81 -2.00
N GLN A 216 -38.34 -4.71 -1.12
CA GLN A 216 -39.74 -4.59 -1.53
C GLN A 216 -40.01 -3.32 -2.32
N ALA A 217 -39.51 -2.17 -1.85
CA ALA A 217 -39.71 -0.90 -2.52
C ALA A 217 -39.00 -0.83 -3.87
N LEU A 218 -37.78 -1.40 -3.98
CA LEU A 218 -37.06 -1.52 -5.24
C LEU A 218 -37.78 -2.47 -6.22
N LYS A 219 -38.27 -3.63 -5.76
CA LYS A 219 -39.01 -4.56 -6.61
C LYS A 219 -40.23 -3.90 -7.24
N GLU A 220 -40.96 -3.10 -6.46
CA GLU A 220 -42.10 -2.31 -6.97
C GLU A 220 -41.67 -1.21 -7.96
N LEU A 221 -40.50 -0.58 -7.78
CA LEU A 221 -39.96 0.42 -8.73
C LEU A 221 -39.47 -0.20 -10.04
N LEU A 222 -38.91 -1.41 -9.99
CA LEU A 222 -38.42 -2.12 -11.17
C LEU A 222 -39.55 -2.78 -11.98
N ASP A 223 -40.72 -3.00 -11.36
CA ASP A 223 -41.87 -3.72 -11.95
C ASP A 223 -41.49 -5.10 -12.52
N VAL A 224 -40.71 -5.85 -11.74
CA VAL A 224 -40.20 -7.17 -12.13
C VAL A 224 -40.91 -8.30 -11.40
N THR A 225 -41.27 -9.33 -12.16
CA THR A 225 -41.86 -10.57 -11.61
C THR A 225 -40.83 -11.41 -10.87
N LYS A 226 -39.59 -11.43 -11.38
CA LYS A 226 -38.45 -12.13 -10.81
C LYS A 226 -37.46 -11.13 -10.22
N TYR A 227 -37.11 -11.33 -8.95
CA TYR A 227 -36.20 -10.47 -8.21
C TYR A 227 -35.04 -11.31 -7.71
N SER A 228 -33.82 -10.94 -8.07
CA SER A 228 -32.59 -11.55 -7.59
C SER A 228 -31.66 -10.51 -7.01
N TYR A 229 -30.76 -10.92 -6.12
CA TYR A 229 -29.75 -10.04 -5.55
C TYR A 229 -28.60 -9.82 -6.53
N SER A 230 -28.16 -8.57 -6.68
CA SER A 230 -27.03 -8.22 -7.56
C SER A 230 -25.68 -8.40 -6.88
N GLN A 231 -25.68 -8.48 -5.54
CA GLN A 231 -24.54 -8.87 -4.73
C GLN A 231 -25.00 -9.30 -3.34
N ILE A 232 -24.20 -10.12 -2.66
CA ILE A 232 -24.40 -10.45 -1.24
C ILE A 232 -23.11 -10.07 -0.50
N LEU A 233 -23.24 -9.22 0.52
CA LEU A 233 -22.14 -8.88 1.41
C LEU A 233 -22.17 -9.83 2.60
N VAL A 234 -21.03 -10.43 2.92
CA VAL A 234 -20.87 -11.36 4.03
C VAL A 234 -19.80 -10.83 4.96
N THR A 235 -20.21 -10.38 6.14
CA THR A 235 -19.30 -9.91 7.18
C THR A 235 -18.82 -11.11 8.00
N VAL A 236 -17.51 -11.21 8.21
CA VAL A 236 -16.86 -12.31 8.96
C VAL A 236 -16.68 -11.91 10.43
N GLU A 237 -16.75 -12.87 11.34
CA GLU A 237 -16.56 -12.62 12.78
C GLU A 237 -15.12 -12.22 13.14
N ASP A 238 -14.13 -12.81 12.46
CA ASP A 238 -12.70 -12.59 12.67
C ASP A 238 -12.00 -12.40 11.32
N GLN A 239 -11.42 -11.22 11.12
CA GLN A 239 -10.69 -10.85 9.91
C GLN A 239 -9.52 -11.81 9.59
N ASN A 240 -8.96 -12.50 10.58
CA ASN A 240 -7.88 -13.47 10.37
C ASN A 240 -8.37 -14.78 9.74
N GLN A 241 -9.69 -15.03 9.76
CA GLN A 241 -10.31 -16.23 9.21
C GLN A 241 -11.07 -15.94 7.91
N ILE A 242 -10.91 -14.73 7.33
CA ILE A 242 -11.65 -14.32 6.14
C ILE A 242 -11.37 -15.23 4.95
N GLU A 243 -10.12 -15.66 4.73
CA GLU A 243 -9.77 -16.59 3.64
C GLU A 243 -10.45 -17.95 3.82
N THR A 244 -10.34 -18.54 5.02
CA THR A 244 -10.97 -19.83 5.32
C THR A 244 -12.49 -19.76 5.24
N THR A 245 -13.08 -18.63 5.62
CA THR A 245 -14.53 -18.40 5.52
C THR A 245 -14.93 -18.22 4.05
N ALA A 246 -14.16 -17.50 3.26
CA ALA A 246 -14.37 -17.34 1.81
C ALA A 246 -14.35 -18.69 1.07
N GLU A 247 -13.41 -19.58 1.41
CA GLU A 247 -13.35 -20.94 0.86
C GLU A 247 -14.63 -21.73 1.19
N LYS A 248 -15.07 -21.71 2.46
CA LYS A 248 -16.31 -22.38 2.88
C LYS A 248 -17.57 -21.78 2.24
N LEU A 249 -17.60 -20.46 2.02
CA LEU A 249 -18.67 -19.79 1.28
C LEU A 249 -18.68 -20.25 -0.17
N ALA A 250 -17.53 -20.29 -0.83
CA ALA A 250 -17.39 -20.76 -2.20
C ALA A 250 -17.84 -22.21 -2.34
N ASP A 251 -17.46 -23.10 -1.41
CA ASP A 251 -17.90 -24.49 -1.39
C ASP A 251 -19.42 -24.62 -1.18
N SER A 252 -20.01 -23.76 -0.36
CA SER A 252 -21.44 -23.75 -0.09
C SER A 252 -22.25 -23.26 -1.28
N LEU A 253 -21.75 -22.23 -1.97
CA LEU A 253 -22.30 -21.74 -3.23
C LEU A 253 -22.16 -22.76 -4.35
N GLU A 254 -21.05 -23.49 -4.47
CA GLU A 254 -20.86 -24.50 -5.54
C GLU A 254 -21.90 -25.62 -5.41
N ARG A 255 -22.29 -25.97 -4.17
CA ARG A 255 -23.34 -26.97 -3.92
C ARG A 255 -24.73 -26.49 -4.35
N LEU A 256 -25.02 -25.19 -4.20
CA LEU A 256 -26.29 -24.56 -4.56
C LEU A 256 -26.39 -24.24 -6.06
N HIS A 257 -25.29 -23.74 -6.63
CA HIS A 257 -25.19 -23.10 -7.94
C HIS A 257 -24.27 -23.86 -8.90
N LYS A 258 -24.39 -25.18 -8.96
CA LYS A 258 -23.50 -26.07 -9.77
C LYS A 258 -23.34 -25.64 -11.22
N ASP A 259 -24.41 -25.17 -11.86
CA ASP A 259 -24.43 -24.78 -13.28
C ASP A 259 -24.44 -23.26 -13.49
N GLU A 260 -24.24 -22.49 -12.42
CA GLU A 260 -24.25 -21.03 -12.46
C GLU A 260 -22.87 -20.45 -12.10
N ALA A 261 -22.58 -19.25 -12.60
CA ALA A 261 -21.35 -18.53 -12.34
C ALA A 261 -21.54 -17.56 -11.19
N TYR A 262 -20.57 -17.53 -10.28
CA TYR A 262 -20.48 -16.55 -9.20
C TYR A 262 -19.01 -16.22 -8.91
N THR A 263 -18.79 -15.07 -8.29
CA THR A 263 -17.47 -14.62 -7.85
C THR A 263 -17.53 -14.29 -6.38
N VAL A 264 -16.64 -14.92 -5.60
CA VAL A 264 -16.36 -14.52 -4.23
C VAL A 264 -15.19 -13.56 -4.28
N PHE A 265 -15.40 -12.34 -3.81
CA PHE A 265 -14.46 -11.24 -3.91
C PHE A 265 -14.14 -10.70 -2.52
N MET A 266 -12.84 -10.52 -2.24
CA MET A 266 -12.35 -9.98 -0.98
C MET A 266 -11.56 -8.72 -1.26
N MET A 267 -11.89 -7.63 -0.58
CA MET A 267 -11.11 -6.38 -0.68
C MET A 267 -9.65 -6.62 -0.25
N LYS A 268 -9.45 -7.47 0.77
CA LYS A 268 -8.13 -7.88 1.25
C LYS A 268 -7.23 -8.43 0.13
N SER A 269 -7.76 -9.21 -0.82
CA SER A 269 -6.97 -9.74 -1.93
C SER A 269 -6.47 -8.66 -2.89
N ILE A 270 -7.21 -7.56 -3.06
CA ILE A 270 -6.73 -6.40 -3.83
C ILE A 270 -5.57 -5.74 -3.09
N LEU A 271 -5.73 -5.51 -1.78
CA LEU A 271 -4.68 -4.91 -0.96
C LEU A 271 -3.40 -5.73 -0.99
N GLU A 272 -3.48 -7.04 -0.78
CA GLU A 272 -2.34 -7.95 -0.88
C GLU A 272 -1.70 -7.91 -2.28
N GLY A 273 -2.52 -7.81 -3.33
CA GLY A 273 -2.05 -7.64 -4.71
C GLY A 273 -1.26 -6.35 -4.90
N ILE A 274 -1.77 -5.22 -4.39
CA ILE A 274 -1.10 -3.92 -4.43
C ILE A 274 0.20 -3.97 -3.62
N GLU A 275 0.16 -4.48 -2.39
CA GLU A 275 1.34 -4.65 -1.52
C GLU A 275 2.42 -5.49 -2.18
N LYS A 276 2.03 -6.57 -2.88
CA LYS A 276 2.96 -7.42 -3.63
C LYS A 276 3.63 -6.65 -4.77
N VAL A 277 2.87 -5.86 -5.53
CA VAL A 277 3.42 -5.02 -6.61
C VAL A 277 4.35 -3.94 -6.03
N LEU A 278 3.94 -3.25 -4.97
CA LEU A 278 4.77 -2.26 -4.27
C LEU A 278 6.06 -2.89 -3.74
N THR A 279 5.98 -4.10 -3.19
CA THR A 279 7.14 -4.87 -2.73
C THR A 279 8.08 -5.23 -3.89
N MET A 280 7.56 -5.61 -5.05
CA MET A 280 8.36 -5.84 -6.26
C MET A 280 9.07 -4.57 -6.72
N ILE A 281 8.36 -3.43 -6.74
CA ILE A 281 8.96 -2.12 -7.07
C ILE A 281 10.06 -1.78 -6.06
N LYS A 282 9.81 -1.97 -4.76
CA LYS A 282 10.79 -1.75 -3.68
C LYS A 282 12.06 -2.56 -3.89
N TYR A 283 11.95 -3.85 -4.23
CA TYR A 283 13.12 -4.69 -4.51
C TYR A 283 13.82 -4.32 -5.82
N GLY A 284 13.08 -3.96 -6.87
CA GLY A 284 13.65 -3.46 -8.12
C GLY A 284 14.48 -2.20 -7.92
N LEU A 285 13.93 -1.23 -7.18
CA LEU A 285 14.61 0.01 -6.80
C LEU A 285 15.82 -0.26 -5.88
N GLY A 286 15.65 -1.13 -4.88
CA GLY A 286 16.75 -1.57 -4.01
C GLY A 286 17.90 -2.21 -4.81
N GLY A 287 17.58 -2.97 -5.86
CA GLY A 287 18.57 -3.53 -6.78
C GLY A 287 19.37 -2.46 -7.53
N ILE A 288 18.72 -1.39 -7.99
CA ILE A 288 19.39 -0.25 -8.62
C ILE A 288 20.32 0.45 -7.61
N GLY A 289 19.84 0.69 -6.39
CA GLY A 289 20.65 1.24 -5.31
C GLY A 289 21.87 0.38 -4.97
N ALA A 290 21.70 -0.95 -4.95
CA ALA A 290 22.80 -1.89 -4.74
C ALA A 290 23.85 -1.82 -5.85
N ILE A 291 23.45 -1.70 -7.12
CA ILE A 291 24.38 -1.51 -8.25
C ILE A 291 25.15 -0.20 -8.09
N SER A 292 24.48 0.90 -7.73
CA SER A 292 25.14 2.19 -7.47
C SER A 292 26.18 2.09 -6.37
N LEU A 293 25.89 1.34 -5.29
CA LEU A 293 26.85 1.08 -4.22
C LEU A 293 28.04 0.26 -4.70
N VAL A 294 27.84 -0.76 -5.53
CA VAL A 294 28.96 -1.54 -6.11
C VAL A 294 29.87 -0.63 -6.94
N VAL A 295 29.30 0.23 -7.79
CA VAL A 295 30.08 1.20 -8.58
C VAL A 295 30.83 2.18 -7.67
N GLY A 296 30.17 2.68 -6.61
CA GLY A 296 30.82 3.51 -5.58
C GLY A 296 31.95 2.78 -4.85
N GLY A 297 31.75 1.51 -4.52
CA GLY A 297 32.75 0.64 -3.89
C GLY A 297 34.00 0.43 -4.76
N ILE A 298 33.84 0.23 -6.08
CA ILE A 298 34.97 0.16 -7.01
C ILE A 298 35.77 1.48 -6.98
N GLY A 299 35.06 2.63 -6.90
CA GLY A 299 35.68 3.93 -6.72
C GLY A 299 36.56 4.01 -5.47
N ILE A 300 36.05 3.50 -4.34
CA ILE A 300 36.82 3.43 -3.08
C ILE A 300 38.05 2.56 -3.23
N VAL A 301 37.93 1.37 -3.85
CA VAL A 301 39.08 0.49 -4.06
C VAL A 301 40.18 1.23 -4.81
N ASN A 302 39.84 1.94 -5.89
CA ASN A 302 40.79 2.69 -6.70
C ASN A 302 41.47 3.80 -5.92
N VAL A 303 40.68 4.62 -5.20
CA VAL A 303 41.23 5.74 -4.42
C VAL A 303 42.09 5.23 -3.27
N MET A 304 41.66 4.21 -2.55
CA MET A 304 42.45 3.63 -1.46
C MET A 304 43.72 2.95 -1.97
N MET A 305 43.69 2.26 -3.11
CA MET A 305 44.91 1.72 -3.72
C MET A 305 45.90 2.83 -4.07
N LEU A 306 45.42 3.96 -4.58
CA LEU A 306 46.25 5.14 -4.81
C LEU A 306 46.85 5.66 -3.49
N THR A 307 46.04 5.78 -2.43
CA THR A 307 46.51 6.21 -1.10
C THR A 307 47.57 5.27 -0.54
N VAL A 308 47.41 3.96 -0.71
CA VAL A 308 48.43 2.97 -0.31
C VAL A 308 49.73 3.20 -1.07
N HIS A 309 49.67 3.50 -2.38
CA HIS A 309 50.84 3.80 -3.19
C HIS A 309 51.54 5.10 -2.79
N GLU A 310 50.79 6.15 -2.45
CA GLU A 310 51.35 7.43 -1.99
C GLU A 310 51.98 7.32 -0.60
N ARG A 311 51.45 6.44 0.27
CA ARG A 311 51.91 6.27 1.65
C ARG A 311 52.84 5.08 1.85
N ILE A 312 53.43 4.50 0.78
CA ILE A 312 54.32 3.32 0.88
C ILE A 312 55.45 3.53 1.88
N LYS A 313 56.14 4.68 1.82
CA LYS A 313 57.26 4.98 2.73
C LYS A 313 56.80 5.08 4.18
N GLU A 314 55.67 5.73 4.45
CA GLU A 314 55.09 5.82 5.80
C GLU A 314 54.79 4.44 6.38
N ILE A 315 54.14 3.58 5.58
CA ILE A 315 53.82 2.20 5.97
C ILE A 315 55.10 1.40 6.25
N GLY A 316 56.14 1.60 5.44
CA GLY A 316 57.46 0.98 5.62
C GLY A 316 58.11 1.38 6.94
N VAL A 317 58.09 2.68 7.28
CA VAL A 317 58.59 3.18 8.58
C VAL A 317 57.79 2.61 9.74
N MET A 318 56.45 2.60 9.67
CA MET A 318 55.61 2.05 10.74
C MET A 318 55.93 0.57 11.01
N LYS A 319 56.12 -0.22 9.94
CA LYS A 319 56.51 -1.63 10.08
C LYS A 319 57.93 -1.82 10.60
N ALA A 320 58.87 -0.98 10.19
CA ALA A 320 60.25 -1.01 10.69
C ALA A 320 60.33 -0.70 12.19
N VAL A 321 59.43 0.13 12.71
CA VAL A 321 59.31 0.46 14.13
C VAL A 321 58.47 -0.56 14.92
N GLY A 322 57.91 -1.58 14.23
CA GLY A 322 57.26 -2.73 14.87
C GLY A 322 55.73 -2.82 14.72
N ALA A 323 55.10 -2.03 13.85
CA ALA A 323 53.67 -2.18 13.56
C ALA A 323 53.37 -3.55 12.93
N THR A 324 52.38 -4.25 13.47
CA THR A 324 51.99 -5.58 12.97
C THR A 324 51.16 -5.49 11.69
N HIS A 325 51.01 -6.61 10.98
CA HIS A 325 50.11 -6.70 9.83
C HIS A 325 48.66 -6.30 10.22
N GLY A 326 48.22 -6.70 11.40
CA GLY A 326 46.89 -6.36 11.93
C GLY A 326 46.73 -4.87 12.24
N ASP A 327 47.76 -4.21 12.76
CA ASP A 327 47.73 -2.76 13.02
C ASP A 327 47.51 -1.97 11.71
N ILE A 328 48.22 -2.33 10.64
CA ILE A 328 48.09 -1.68 9.33
C ILE A 328 46.71 -1.98 8.72
N GLN A 329 46.23 -3.23 8.80
CA GLN A 329 44.88 -3.57 8.32
C GLN A 329 43.80 -2.75 9.05
N MET A 330 43.88 -2.68 10.39
CA MET A 330 42.91 -1.97 11.21
C MET A 330 42.91 -0.46 10.91
N LEU A 331 44.08 0.14 10.69
CA LEU A 331 44.19 1.55 10.30
C LEU A 331 43.40 1.85 9.01
N PHE A 332 43.64 1.07 7.96
CA PHE A 332 42.96 1.27 6.68
C PHE A 332 41.47 0.89 6.75
N MET A 333 41.08 -0.15 7.49
CA MET A 333 39.67 -0.49 7.68
C MET A 333 38.91 0.60 8.46
N LEU A 334 39.54 1.22 9.46
CA LEU A 334 38.98 2.38 10.17
C LEU A 334 38.85 3.58 9.24
N GLU A 335 39.85 3.84 8.38
CA GLU A 335 39.79 4.90 7.36
C GLU A 335 38.60 4.69 6.40
N SER A 336 38.40 3.47 5.90
CA SER A 336 37.23 3.12 5.07
C SER A 336 35.91 3.24 5.81
N GLY A 337 35.84 2.78 7.06
CA GLY A 337 34.63 2.83 7.88
C GLY A 337 34.22 4.26 8.22
N LEU A 338 35.17 5.14 8.54
CA LEU A 338 34.93 6.57 8.73
C LEU A 338 34.46 7.23 7.44
N LEU A 339 35.07 6.88 6.30
CA LEU A 339 34.62 7.37 5.00
C LEU A 339 33.18 6.96 4.73
N GLY A 340 32.81 5.73 5.03
CA GLY A 340 31.43 5.23 4.92
C GLY A 340 30.45 5.92 5.87
N LEU A 341 30.83 6.13 7.13
CA LEU A 341 30.01 6.84 8.11
C LEU A 341 29.75 8.28 7.66
N VAL A 342 30.79 9.03 7.30
CA VAL A 342 30.65 10.43 6.89
C VAL A 342 29.85 10.54 5.59
N SER A 343 30.17 9.71 4.60
CA SER A 343 29.45 9.69 3.32
C SER A 343 28.00 9.26 3.48
N GLY A 344 27.73 8.29 4.35
CA GLY A 344 26.39 7.81 4.67
C GLY A 344 25.55 8.85 5.39
N LEU A 345 26.12 9.56 6.37
CA LEU A 345 25.42 10.66 7.06
C LEU A 345 25.10 11.81 6.10
N ILE A 346 26.03 12.19 5.23
CA ILE A 346 25.80 13.21 4.20
C ILE A 346 24.72 12.74 3.22
N GLY A 347 24.79 11.49 2.77
CA GLY A 347 23.80 10.91 1.86
C GLY A 347 22.41 10.84 2.48
N ILE A 348 22.30 10.51 3.77
CA ILE A 348 21.05 10.53 4.53
C ILE A 348 20.50 11.94 4.64
N ALA A 349 21.32 12.92 5.00
CA ALA A 349 20.86 14.31 5.13
C ALA A 349 20.30 14.83 3.80
N ILE A 350 21.01 14.59 2.70
CA ILE A 350 20.58 15.00 1.36
C ILE A 350 19.35 14.19 0.93
N GLY A 351 19.36 12.88 1.11
CA GLY A 351 18.25 11.98 0.74
C GLY A 351 16.96 12.33 1.47
N ALA A 352 17.02 12.54 2.79
CA ALA A 352 15.89 12.97 3.60
C ALA A 352 15.36 14.33 3.15
N THR A 353 16.26 15.29 2.85
CA THR A 353 15.87 16.60 2.33
C THR A 353 15.15 16.49 0.99
N ILE A 354 15.66 15.65 0.08
CA ILE A 354 15.02 15.37 -1.21
C ILE A 354 13.65 14.73 -1.01
N SER A 355 13.53 13.72 -0.13
CA SER A 355 12.26 13.07 0.18
C SER A 355 11.21 14.05 0.71
N ILE A 356 11.60 14.94 1.64
CA ILE A 356 10.71 15.99 2.17
C ILE A 356 10.29 16.94 1.04
N LEU A 357 11.24 17.36 0.18
CA LEU A 357 10.94 18.25 -0.93
C LEU A 357 9.94 17.62 -1.92
N ILE A 358 10.12 16.33 -2.25
CA ILE A 358 9.18 15.59 -3.11
C ILE A 358 7.81 15.49 -2.43
N SER A 359 7.75 15.27 -1.11
CA SER A 359 6.49 15.25 -0.38
C SER A 359 5.72 16.56 -0.52
N THR A 360 6.41 17.69 -0.33
CA THR A 360 5.77 19.02 -0.36
C THR A 360 5.37 19.48 -1.77
N LEU A 361 6.10 19.06 -2.81
CA LEU A 361 5.83 19.48 -4.19
C LEU A 361 4.87 18.54 -4.92
N GLY A 362 4.83 17.26 -4.54
CA GLY A 362 4.10 16.22 -5.24
C GLY A 362 2.76 15.82 -4.62
N ASP A 363 2.40 16.38 -3.46
CA ASP A 363 1.24 15.94 -2.65
C ASP A 363 1.25 14.42 -2.39
N PHE A 364 2.47 13.86 -2.32
CA PHE A 364 2.70 12.45 -2.07
C PHE A 364 3.00 12.23 -0.58
N PRO A 365 2.34 11.26 0.08
CA PRO A 365 2.61 10.92 1.48
C PRO A 365 3.96 10.20 1.56
N LEU A 366 5.04 10.97 1.54
CA LEU A 366 6.41 10.46 1.65
C LEU A 366 6.84 10.52 3.10
N LYS A 367 7.08 9.36 3.69
CA LYS A 367 7.56 9.25 5.06
C LYS A 367 9.00 8.79 5.07
N VAL A 368 9.85 9.64 5.65
CA VAL A 368 11.23 9.26 5.95
C VAL A 368 11.21 8.49 7.26
N SER A 369 11.21 7.15 7.20
CA SER A 369 11.26 6.32 8.39
C SER A 369 12.68 6.17 8.94
N TRP A 370 12.79 5.96 10.26
CA TRP A 370 14.05 5.61 10.90
C TRP A 370 14.65 4.31 10.34
N THR A 371 13.82 3.37 9.88
CA THR A 371 14.26 2.12 9.26
C THR A 371 14.94 2.37 7.92
N SER A 372 14.37 3.23 7.07
CA SER A 372 14.97 3.62 5.79
C SER A 372 16.34 4.30 5.97
N LEU A 373 16.46 5.18 6.97
CA LEU A 373 17.73 5.84 7.30
C LEU A 373 18.78 4.85 7.82
N ALA A 374 18.38 3.95 8.73
CA ALA A 374 19.28 2.95 9.30
C ALA A 374 19.78 1.97 8.24
N ILE A 375 18.90 1.53 7.33
CA ILE A 375 19.26 0.65 6.21
C ILE A 375 20.25 1.38 5.28
N GLY A 376 19.96 2.63 4.90
CA GLY A 376 20.86 3.43 4.07
C GLY A 376 22.27 3.58 4.68
N LEU A 377 22.35 3.89 5.98
CA LEU A 377 23.63 4.01 6.70
C LEU A 377 24.38 2.68 6.76
N ALA A 378 23.68 1.60 7.10
CA ALA A 378 24.25 0.27 7.21
C ALA A 378 24.83 -0.19 5.86
N PHE A 379 24.09 0.00 4.77
CA PHE A 379 24.57 -0.31 3.42
C PHE A 379 25.81 0.50 3.04
N GLY A 380 25.81 1.82 3.28
CA GLY A 380 26.99 2.66 3.04
C GLY A 380 28.24 2.19 3.81
N MET A 381 28.09 1.87 5.10
CA MET A 381 29.18 1.34 5.92
C MET A 381 29.65 -0.05 5.44
N ILE A 382 28.74 -0.97 5.17
CA ILE A 382 29.09 -2.31 4.71
C ILE A 382 29.84 -2.23 3.38
N THR A 383 29.36 -1.44 2.42
CA THR A 383 30.01 -1.28 1.11
C THR A 383 31.41 -0.68 1.22
N THR A 384 31.58 0.35 2.05
CA THR A 384 32.89 1.01 2.21
C THR A 384 33.90 0.14 2.94
N ILE A 385 33.48 -0.56 4.01
CA ILE A 385 34.35 -1.49 4.74
C ILE A 385 34.76 -2.65 3.84
N THR A 386 33.81 -3.26 3.12
CA THR A 386 34.09 -4.39 2.21
C THR A 386 35.01 -3.97 1.05
N ALA A 387 34.80 -2.80 0.45
CA ALA A 387 35.69 -2.23 -0.55
C ALA A 387 37.10 -1.95 0.02
N GLY A 388 37.21 -1.53 1.28
CA GLY A 388 38.47 -1.24 1.97
C GLY A 388 39.32 -2.45 2.32
N VAL A 389 38.73 -3.66 2.40
CA VAL A 389 39.44 -4.89 2.79
C VAL A 389 40.61 -5.20 1.84
N TYR A 390 40.40 -5.08 0.52
CA TYR A 390 41.43 -5.42 -0.46
C TYR A 390 42.64 -4.47 -0.39
N PRO A 391 42.48 -3.13 -0.45
CA PRO A 391 43.59 -2.19 -0.24
C PRO A 391 44.28 -2.34 1.12
N ALA A 392 43.51 -2.52 2.21
CA ALA A 392 44.06 -2.69 3.55
C ALA A 392 44.98 -3.92 3.64
N ASN A 393 44.55 -5.04 3.05
CA ASN A 393 45.36 -6.26 3.01
C ASN A 393 46.60 -6.09 2.13
N LYS A 394 46.50 -5.35 1.01
CA LYS A 394 47.64 -5.03 0.15
C LYS A 394 48.69 -4.20 0.89
N ALA A 395 48.27 -3.14 1.60
CA ALA A 395 49.15 -2.30 2.42
C ALA A 395 49.83 -3.10 3.53
N ALA A 396 49.05 -3.93 4.22
CA ALA A 396 49.54 -4.76 5.31
C ALA A 396 50.54 -5.83 4.87
N ARG A 397 50.62 -6.18 3.58
CA ARG A 397 51.60 -7.15 3.04
C ARG A 397 52.85 -6.53 2.42
N LEU A 398 52.99 -5.20 2.42
CA LEU A 398 54.20 -4.53 1.93
C LEU A 398 55.46 -4.93 2.72
N ASP A 399 56.54 -5.26 2.02
CA ASP A 399 57.84 -5.51 2.64
C ASP A 399 58.46 -4.17 3.11
N PRO A 400 58.87 -4.04 4.40
CA PRO A 400 59.47 -2.81 4.91
C PRO A 400 60.73 -2.37 4.16
N VAL A 401 61.56 -3.31 3.72
CA VAL A 401 62.82 -3.06 3.01
C VAL A 401 62.52 -2.54 1.61
N GLU A 402 61.55 -3.15 0.92
CA GLU A 402 61.14 -2.73 -0.42
C GLU A 402 60.42 -1.38 -0.39
N ALA A 403 59.61 -1.13 0.65
CA ALA A 403 58.90 0.12 0.85
C ALA A 403 59.84 1.31 1.09
N LEU A 404 60.94 1.13 1.82
CA LEU A 404 61.93 2.17 2.11
C LEU A 404 62.91 2.40 0.96
N ARG A 405 63.09 1.40 0.08
CA ARG A 405 64.00 1.48 -1.08
C ARG A 405 63.39 2.19 -2.29
N ARG A 406 62.06 2.28 -2.37
CA ARG A 406 61.37 3.01 -3.44
C ARG A 406 61.62 4.52 -3.32
N GLU A 407 62.15 5.16 -4.36
CA GLU A 407 62.29 6.62 -4.45
C GLU A 407 60.95 7.33 -4.55
#